data_AF-A0A940QCV1-F1
#
_entry.id   AF-A0A940QCV1-F1
#
_cell.length_a   1.000
_cell.length_b   1.000
_cell.length_c   1.000
_cell.angle_alpha   90.00
_cell.angle_beta   90.00
_cell.angle_gamma   90.00
#
_symmetry.space_group_name_H-M   'P 1'
#
loop_
_entity.id
_entity.type
_entity.pdbx_description
1 polymer ?
#
loop_
_entity_poly.entity_id
_entity_poly.type
_entity_poly.pdbx_seq_one_letter_code
_entity_poly.pdbx_strand_id
1 'polypeptide(L)'
;SESEKSEALKSAASDTAASAAVLMNSKLTPDETASAAKSFADSYNSAVSANENVSSGTAAKVSGDSLISLTASFESALSKAGITVNEDNTLSVDESAVKENHKLLKDMFKGNYSYGARVLKKCSEIQNNAQLTGLSAAGIYNRFGVFGSSSN
;
A
#
# COMPACT_ATOMS: atom_id res chain seq x y z
N SER A 1 15.01 -14.22 -6.25
CA SER A 1 15.69 -13.13 -6.97
C SER A 1 15.12 -11.79 -6.53
N GLU A 2 15.81 -10.67 -6.78
CA GLU A 2 15.29 -9.33 -6.43
C GLU A 2 14.01 -8.98 -7.21
N SER A 3 13.90 -9.47 -8.44
CA SER A 3 12.70 -9.33 -9.25
C SER A 3 11.48 -10.01 -8.60
N GLU A 4 11.64 -11.22 -8.05
CA GLU A 4 10.54 -11.92 -7.38
C GLU A 4 10.09 -11.22 -6.09
N LYS A 5 11.05 -10.70 -5.31
CA LYS A 5 10.76 -9.91 -4.10
C LYS A 5 9.98 -8.64 -4.44
N SER A 6 10.41 -7.92 -5.48
CA SER A 6 9.74 -6.71 -5.96
C SER A 6 8.34 -7.02 -6.51
N GLU A 7 8.18 -8.13 -7.23
CA GLU A 7 6.88 -8.54 -7.75
C GLU A 7 5.90 -8.96 -6.63
N ALA A 8 6.39 -9.62 -5.57
CA ALA A 8 5.58 -9.91 -4.39
C ALA A 8 5.09 -8.63 -3.71
N LEU A 9 5.97 -7.63 -3.53
CA LEU A 9 5.59 -6.32 -2.99
C LEU A 9 4.58 -5.59 -3.90
N LYS A 10 4.76 -5.66 -5.23
CA LYS A 10 3.82 -5.11 -6.20
C LYS A 10 2.43 -5.73 -6.09
N SER A 11 2.36 -7.06 -5.96
CA SER A 11 1.09 -7.78 -5.77
C SER A 11 0.41 -7.35 -4.48
N ALA A 12 1.14 -7.36 -3.36
CA ALA A 12 0.58 -6.97 -2.06
C ALA A 12 0.13 -5.50 -2.04
N ALA A 13 0.84 -4.60 -2.71
CA ALA A 13 0.43 -3.21 -2.88
C ALA A 13 -0.84 -3.08 -3.73
N SER A 14 -1.01 -3.92 -4.77
CA SER A 14 -2.24 -3.99 -5.56
C SER A 14 -3.44 -4.41 -4.70
N ASP A 15 -3.26 -5.45 -3.88
CA ASP A 15 -4.30 -5.94 -2.98
C ASP A 15 -4.65 -4.90 -1.91
N THR A 16 -3.65 -4.21 -1.37
CA THR A 16 -3.82 -3.10 -0.43
C THR A 16 -4.59 -1.95 -1.07
N ALA A 17 -4.33 -1.63 -2.34
CA ALA A 17 -5.07 -0.59 -3.05
C ALA A 17 -6.52 -1.00 -3.29
N ALA A 18 -6.76 -2.26 -3.67
CA ALA A 18 -8.10 -2.79 -3.89
C ALA A 18 -8.92 -2.80 -2.60
N SER A 19 -8.37 -3.28 -1.49
CA SER A 19 -9.03 -3.29 -0.18
C SER A 19 -9.27 -1.88 0.36
N ALA A 20 -8.33 -0.94 0.18
CA ALA A 20 -8.53 0.46 0.50
C ALA A 20 -9.67 1.08 -0.32
N ALA A 21 -9.77 0.77 -1.61
CA ALA A 21 -10.84 1.27 -2.47
C ALA A 21 -12.23 0.77 -2.04
N VAL A 22 -12.32 -0.45 -1.49
CA VAL A 22 -13.57 -0.95 -0.89
C VAL A 22 -14.00 -0.06 0.28
N LEU A 23 -13.08 0.31 1.18
CA LEU A 23 -13.37 1.20 2.32
C LEU A 23 -13.79 2.62 1.91
N MET A 24 -13.45 3.06 0.69
CA MET A 24 -13.92 4.34 0.15
C MET A 24 -15.41 4.31 -0.24
N ASN A 25 -16.03 3.13 -0.32
CA ASN A 25 -17.43 2.99 -0.66
C ASN A 25 -18.32 3.52 0.47
N SER A 26 -18.99 4.63 0.21
CA SER A 26 -19.87 5.30 1.19
C SER A 26 -21.02 4.43 1.72
N LYS A 27 -21.41 3.38 0.99
CA LYS A 27 -22.60 2.56 1.29
C LYS A 27 -22.35 1.37 2.22
N LEU A 28 -21.11 1.10 2.63
CA LEU A 28 -20.83 -0.02 3.54
C LEU A 28 -21.58 0.14 4.87
N THR A 29 -22.24 -0.93 5.28
CA THR A 29 -22.78 -1.16 6.62
C THR A 29 -21.65 -1.31 7.65
N PRO A 30 -21.94 -1.28 8.97
CA PRO A 30 -20.92 -1.51 9.99
C PRO A 30 -20.19 -2.85 9.83
N ASP A 31 -20.91 -3.95 9.57
CA ASP A 31 -20.32 -5.29 9.39
C ASP A 31 -19.47 -5.38 8.11
N GLU A 32 -19.94 -4.80 7.01
CA GLU A 32 -19.15 -4.73 5.77
C GLU A 32 -17.91 -3.83 5.94
N THR A 33 -18.02 -2.76 6.75
CA THR A 33 -16.88 -1.88 7.06
C THR A 33 -15.83 -2.62 7.89
N ALA A 34 -16.24 -3.39 8.90
CA ALA A 34 -15.32 -4.22 9.68
C ALA A 34 -14.64 -5.30 8.83
N SER A 35 -15.40 -5.97 7.96
CA SER A 35 -14.85 -6.96 7.02
C SER A 35 -13.85 -6.32 6.05
N ALA A 36 -14.17 -5.16 5.48
CA ALA A 36 -13.28 -4.42 4.60
C ALA A 36 -12.03 -3.89 5.34
N ALA A 37 -12.16 -3.46 6.60
CA ALA A 37 -11.05 -3.04 7.44
C ALA A 37 -10.08 -4.19 7.71
N LYS A 38 -10.59 -5.39 7.95
CA LYS A 38 -9.80 -6.61 8.11
C LYS A 38 -9.06 -6.98 6.82
N SER A 39 -9.77 -7.01 5.69
CA SER A 39 -9.13 -7.25 4.39
C SER A 39 -8.06 -6.21 4.06
N PHE A 40 -8.28 -4.95 4.45
CA PHE A 40 -7.27 -3.90 4.34
C PHE A 40 -6.05 -4.17 5.23
N ALA A 41 -6.26 -4.51 6.50
CA ALA A 41 -5.17 -4.85 7.41
C ALA A 41 -4.37 -6.06 6.91
N ASP A 42 -5.03 -7.13 6.47
CA ASP A 42 -4.37 -8.34 5.98
C ASP A 42 -3.52 -8.07 4.73
N SER A 43 -4.06 -7.32 3.76
CA SER A 43 -3.33 -6.95 2.54
C SER A 43 -2.19 -5.97 2.81
N TYR A 44 -2.39 -5.00 3.69
CA TYR A 44 -1.33 -4.09 4.13
C TYR A 44 -0.22 -4.84 4.88
N ASN A 45 -0.55 -5.77 5.79
CA ASN A 45 0.43 -6.59 6.52
C ASN A 45 1.24 -7.48 5.56
N SER A 46 0.61 -7.97 4.50
CA SER A 46 1.29 -8.67 3.42
C SER A 46 2.26 -7.73 2.69
N ALA A 47 1.89 -6.46 2.49
CA ALA A 47 2.78 -5.46 1.89
C ALA A 47 3.97 -5.10 2.81
N VAL A 48 3.76 -4.98 4.13
CA VAL A 48 4.83 -4.80 5.12
C VAL A 48 5.81 -5.96 5.04
N SER A 49 5.30 -7.20 5.17
CA SER A 49 6.11 -8.43 5.08
C SER A 49 6.89 -8.53 3.77
N ALA A 50 6.24 -8.23 2.64
CA ALA A 50 6.90 -8.25 1.34
C ALA A 50 7.99 -7.18 1.23
N ASN A 51 7.75 -5.98 1.76
CA ASN A 51 8.68 -4.87 1.74
C ASN A 51 9.95 -5.15 2.56
N GLU A 52 9.85 -5.85 3.69
CA GLU A 52 11.01 -6.28 4.49
C GLU A 52 11.95 -7.20 3.70
N ASN A 53 11.42 -7.97 2.75
CA ASN A 53 12.20 -8.89 1.93
C ASN A 53 12.89 -8.21 0.73
N VAL A 54 12.43 -7.03 0.32
CA VAL A 54 13.01 -6.25 -0.78
C VAL A 54 14.35 -5.66 -0.36
N SER A 55 15.34 -5.68 -1.24
CA SER A 55 16.68 -5.18 -0.92
C SER A 55 16.66 -3.67 -0.66
N SER A 56 17.40 -3.25 0.37
CA SER A 56 17.60 -1.85 0.72
C SER A 56 18.20 -1.06 -0.45
N GLY A 57 17.74 0.18 -0.65
CA GLY A 57 18.25 1.07 -1.71
C GLY A 57 17.56 0.91 -3.06
N THR A 58 16.65 -0.06 -3.22
CA THR A 58 15.80 -0.14 -4.41
C THR A 58 14.67 0.89 -4.35
N ALA A 59 14.21 1.36 -5.52
CA ALA A 59 13.08 2.28 -5.60
C ALA A 59 11.78 1.65 -5.05
N ALA A 60 11.61 0.33 -5.20
CA ALA A 60 10.49 -0.42 -4.63
C ALA A 60 10.50 -0.35 -3.09
N LYS A 61 11.66 -0.58 -2.46
CA LYS A 61 11.81 -0.47 -0.99
C LYS A 61 11.48 0.94 -0.49
N VAL A 62 11.98 1.98 -1.15
CA VAL A 62 11.71 3.37 -0.77
C VAL A 62 10.23 3.70 -0.83
N SER A 63 9.51 3.20 -1.85
CA SER A 63 8.07 3.39 -1.96
C SER A 63 7.28 2.59 -0.91
N GLY A 64 7.71 1.38 -0.58
CA GLY A 64 7.11 0.58 0.50
C GLY A 64 7.32 1.21 1.88
N ASP A 65 8.52 1.71 2.17
CA ASP A 65 8.81 2.44 3.40
C ASP A 65 8.01 3.74 3.51
N SER A 66 7.76 4.39 2.37
CA SER A 66 6.88 5.57 2.32
C SER A 66 5.41 5.24 2.62
N LEU A 67 4.93 4.04 2.23
CA LEU A 67 3.59 3.57 2.59
C LEU A 67 3.50 3.31 4.10
N ILE A 68 4.51 2.65 4.67
CA ILE A 68 4.59 2.36 6.11
C ILE A 68 4.62 3.65 6.93
N SER A 69 5.49 4.59 6.55
CA SER A 69 5.61 5.89 7.22
C SER A 69 4.33 6.72 7.11
N LEU A 70 3.63 6.65 5.97
CA LEU A 70 2.31 7.25 5.82
C LEU A 70 1.32 6.66 6.84
N THR A 71 1.23 5.33 6.94
CA THR A 71 0.32 4.68 7.89
C THR A 71 0.62 5.04 9.34
N ALA A 72 1.90 5.04 9.73
CA ALA A 72 2.33 5.47 11.06
C ALA A 72 1.91 6.92 11.37
N SER A 73 1.98 7.84 10.38
CA SER A 73 1.53 9.22 10.57
C SER A 73 0.02 9.36 10.83
N PHE A 74 -0.78 8.33 10.51
CA PHE A 74 -2.22 8.28 10.74
C PHE A 74 -2.61 7.39 11.94
N GLU A 75 -1.65 6.85 12.68
CA GLU A 75 -1.86 5.90 13.79
C GLU A 75 -2.94 6.37 14.78
N SER A 76 -2.85 7.61 15.27
CA SER A 76 -3.83 8.14 16.24
C SER A 76 -5.26 8.19 15.67
N ALA A 77 -5.41 8.48 14.38
CA ALA A 77 -6.72 8.53 13.73
C ALA A 77 -7.25 7.12 13.45
N LEU A 78 -6.38 6.20 13.02
CA LEU A 78 -6.70 4.79 12.80
C LEU A 78 -7.12 4.12 14.11
N SER A 79 -6.41 4.39 15.20
CA SER A 79 -6.71 3.84 16.53
C SER A 79 -8.10 4.24 17.01
N LYS A 80 -8.49 5.51 16.83
CA LYS A 80 -9.86 5.98 17.13
C LYS A 80 -10.94 5.27 16.30
N ALA A 81 -10.59 4.75 15.14
CA ALA A 81 -11.48 4.02 14.26
C ALA A 81 -11.44 2.49 14.48
N GLY A 82 -10.66 1.99 15.45
CA GLY A 82 -10.53 0.56 15.75
C GLY A 82 -9.40 -0.17 15.01
N ILE A 83 -8.46 0.56 14.41
CA ILE A 83 -7.28 -0.02 13.75
C ILE A 83 -6.01 0.42 14.48
N THR A 84 -5.25 -0.54 14.99
CA THR A 84 -3.98 -0.29 15.70
C THR A 84 -2.80 -0.50 14.75
N VAL A 85 -1.83 0.41 14.78
CA VAL A 85 -0.51 0.19 14.17
C VAL A 85 0.40 -0.42 15.24
N ASN A 86 0.91 -1.61 14.98
CA ASN A 86 1.78 -2.34 15.90
C ASN A 86 3.24 -1.86 15.78
N GLU A 87 4.09 -2.28 16.73
CA GLU A 87 5.52 -1.93 16.74
C GLU A 87 6.28 -2.41 15.50
N ASP A 88 5.84 -3.52 14.90
CA ASP A 88 6.37 -4.07 13.65
C ASP A 88 5.77 -3.40 12.39
N ASN A 89 5.03 -2.30 12.58
CA ASN A 89 4.28 -1.56 11.57
C ASN A 89 3.12 -2.31 10.93
N THR A 90 2.76 -3.51 11.42
CA THR A 90 1.54 -4.21 10.97
C THR A 90 0.29 -3.57 11.57
N LEU A 91 -0.87 -3.92 11.03
CA LEU A 91 -2.17 -3.48 11.49
C LEU A 91 -2.90 -4.60 12.22
N SER A 92 -3.61 -4.23 13.28
CA SER A 92 -4.58 -5.08 13.98
C SER A 92 -5.93 -4.38 14.06
N VAL A 93 -7.00 -5.15 13.90
CA VAL A 93 -8.37 -4.62 13.78
C VAL A 93 -9.21 -5.11 14.95
N ASP A 94 -9.78 -4.15 15.70
CA ASP A 94 -10.88 -4.42 16.61
C ASP A 94 -12.20 -4.25 15.85
N GLU A 95 -12.78 -5.38 15.44
CA GLU A 95 -14.02 -5.40 14.64
C GLU A 95 -15.19 -4.70 15.36
N SER A 96 -15.27 -4.77 16.69
CA SER A 96 -16.32 -4.11 17.47
C SER A 96 -16.15 -2.60 17.43
N ALA A 97 -14.94 -2.12 17.68
CA ALA A 97 -14.62 -0.70 17.61
C ALA A 97 -14.80 -0.13 16.19
N VAL A 98 -14.45 -0.90 15.15
CA VAL A 98 -14.71 -0.49 13.76
C VAL A 98 -16.20 -0.39 13.47
N LYS A 99 -17.04 -1.32 13.95
CA LYS A 99 -18.50 -1.25 13.73
C LYS A 99 -19.09 0.00 14.38
N GLU A 100 -18.68 0.31 15.60
CA GLU A 100 -19.09 1.52 16.32
C GLU A 100 -18.62 2.79 15.60
N ASN A 101 -17.39 2.79 15.09
CA ASN A 101 -16.73 3.96 14.47
C ASN A 101 -16.70 3.91 12.93
N HIS A 102 -17.58 3.13 12.30
CA HIS A 102 -17.51 2.84 10.85
C HIS A 102 -17.57 4.12 9.98
N LYS A 103 -18.29 5.16 10.42
CA LYS A 103 -18.36 6.44 9.70
C LYS A 103 -17.01 7.16 9.70
N LEU A 104 -16.35 7.23 10.86
CA LEU A 104 -15.02 7.81 11.00
C LEU A 104 -14.02 7.09 10.09
N LEU A 105 -14.03 5.76 10.09
CA LEU A 105 -13.15 4.98 9.23
C LEU A 105 -13.40 5.28 7.75
N LYS A 106 -14.67 5.27 7.30
CA LYS A 106 -15.01 5.60 5.90
C LYS A 106 -14.56 7.00 5.51
N ASP A 107 -14.72 7.98 6.39
CA ASP A 107 -14.29 9.36 6.13
C ASP A 107 -12.77 9.49 6.04
N MET A 108 -12.01 8.69 6.78
CA MET A 108 -10.55 8.62 6.63
C MET A 108 -10.11 8.05 5.28
N PHE A 109 -10.90 7.15 4.69
CA PHE A 109 -10.59 6.59 3.38
C PHE A 109 -11.13 7.45 2.23
N LYS A 110 -12.20 8.21 2.43
CA LYS A 110 -12.87 8.98 1.38
C LYS A 110 -12.31 10.40 1.18
N GLY A 111 -12.11 10.80 -0.08
CA GLY A 111 -11.74 12.17 -0.47
C GLY A 111 -10.29 12.31 -0.97
N ASN A 112 -9.98 13.40 -1.69
CA ASN A 112 -8.71 13.52 -2.43
C ASN A 112 -7.44 13.64 -1.55
N TYR A 113 -7.58 14.06 -0.30
CA TYR A 113 -6.47 14.21 0.66
C TYR A 113 -6.53 13.22 1.82
N SER A 114 -7.49 12.28 1.74
CA SER A 114 -7.76 11.28 2.75
C SER A 114 -6.58 10.32 2.91
N TYR A 115 -6.58 9.55 4.00
CA TYR A 115 -5.64 8.46 4.18
C TYR A 115 -5.75 7.46 3.02
N GLY A 116 -6.97 7.07 2.65
CA GLY A 116 -7.23 6.14 1.54
C GLY A 116 -6.65 6.61 0.21
N ALA A 117 -6.85 7.88 -0.17
CA ALA A 117 -6.29 8.41 -1.42
C ALA A 117 -4.75 8.44 -1.41
N ARG A 118 -4.12 8.73 -0.26
CA ARG A 118 -2.67 8.69 -0.11
C ARG A 118 -2.13 7.27 -0.17
N VAL A 119 -2.82 6.29 0.42
CA VAL A 119 -2.50 4.86 0.30
C VAL A 119 -2.55 4.43 -1.16
N LEU A 120 -3.62 4.75 -1.90
CA LEU A 120 -3.73 4.44 -3.33
C LEU A 120 -2.53 4.99 -4.12
N LYS A 121 -2.16 6.25 -3.89
CA LYS A 121 -1.00 6.87 -4.54
C LYS A 121 0.30 6.12 -4.21
N LYS A 122 0.51 5.75 -2.94
CA LYS A 122 1.70 4.99 -2.51
C LYS A 122 1.74 3.60 -3.11
N CYS A 123 0.61 2.90 -3.15
CA CYS A 123 0.51 1.62 -3.83
C CYS A 123 0.84 1.73 -5.33
N SER A 124 0.36 2.77 -6.02
CA SER A 124 0.73 3.01 -7.42
C SER A 124 2.22 3.30 -7.59
N GLU A 125 2.85 4.08 -6.69
CA GLU A 125 4.30 4.32 -6.72
C GLU A 125 5.08 3.00 -6.58
N ILE A 126 4.66 2.13 -5.65
CA ILE A 126 5.25 0.79 -5.46
C ILE A 126 5.11 -0.04 -6.74
N GLN A 127 3.91 -0.10 -7.32
CA GLN A 127 3.66 -0.89 -8.54
C GLN A 127 4.56 -0.46 -9.70
N ASN A 128 4.73 0.84 -9.92
CA ASN A 128 5.61 1.36 -10.96
C ASN A 128 7.08 1.03 -10.67
N ASN A 129 7.57 1.29 -9.45
CA ASN A 129 8.97 1.09 -9.10
C ASN A 129 9.40 -0.38 -9.05
N ALA A 130 8.50 -1.26 -8.61
CA ALA A 130 8.71 -2.70 -8.65
C ALA A 130 8.78 -3.24 -10.09
N GLN A 131 7.93 -2.73 -10.99
CA GLN A 131 7.98 -3.09 -12.41
C GLN A 131 9.32 -2.67 -13.04
N LEU A 132 9.80 -1.46 -12.75
CA LEU A 132 11.11 -0.98 -13.22
C LEU A 132 12.27 -1.85 -12.71
N THR A 133 12.18 -2.30 -11.45
CA THR A 133 13.18 -3.20 -10.85
C THR A 133 13.22 -4.55 -11.59
N GLY A 134 12.06 -5.11 -11.95
CA GLY A 134 11.98 -6.33 -12.77
C GLY A 134 12.55 -6.16 -14.18
N LEU A 135 12.29 -5.03 -14.84
CA LEU A 135 12.84 -4.72 -16.18
C LEU A 135 14.36 -4.49 -16.14
N SER A 136 14.88 -3.89 -15.07
CA SER A 136 16.33 -3.72 -14.86
C SER A 136 17.01 -5.06 -14.62
N ALA A 137 16.44 -5.92 -13.76
CA ALA A 137 16.93 -7.27 -13.53
C ALA A 137 16.92 -8.15 -14.80
N ALA A 138 15.96 -7.94 -15.70
CA ALA A 138 15.89 -8.61 -17.01
C ALA A 138 16.88 -8.06 -18.06
N GLY A 139 17.69 -7.04 -17.71
CA GLY A 139 18.63 -6.40 -18.63
C GLY A 139 17.93 -5.67 -19.79
N ILE A 140 16.68 -5.25 -19.60
CA ILE A 140 15.87 -4.55 -20.59
C ILE A 140 16.05 -3.03 -20.48
N TYR A 141 16.29 -2.53 -19.25
CA TYR A 141 16.50 -1.10 -19.00
C TYR A 141 17.77 -0.55 -19.69
N ASN A 142 18.80 -1.40 -19.88
CA ASN A 142 19.98 -1.06 -20.67
C ASN A 142 19.82 -1.27 -22.18
N ARG A 143 18.70 -1.84 -22.66
CA ARG A 143 18.45 -2.13 -24.08
C ARG A 143 17.55 -1.10 -24.77
N PHE A 144 16.82 -0.27 -24.03
CA PHE A 144 16.01 0.82 -24.59
C PHE A 144 16.66 2.22 -24.49
N GLY A 145 17.92 2.30 -24.04
CA GLY A 145 18.70 3.53 -23.95
C GLY A 145 19.47 3.93 -25.23
N VAL A 146 19.10 3.43 -26.41
CA VAL A 146 19.65 3.92 -27.69
C VAL A 146 18.54 4.10 -28.71
N PHE A 147 17.91 5.27 -28.68
CA PHE A 147 17.39 5.90 -29.89
C PHE A 147 17.79 7.38 -29.88
N GLY A 148 18.63 7.74 -30.85
CA GLY A 148 18.61 9.08 -31.45
C GLY A 148 19.64 10.09 -30.97
N SER A 149 20.90 9.92 -31.36
CA SER A 149 21.67 11.07 -31.85
C SER A 149 22.29 10.69 -33.18
N SER A 150 21.44 10.65 -34.21
CA SER A 150 21.87 10.86 -35.59
C SER A 150 22.26 12.32 -35.72
N SER A 151 23.57 12.58 -35.77
CA SER A 151 24.14 13.84 -36.22
C SER A 151 25.32 13.50 -37.14
N ASN A 152 25.25 14.07 -38.34
CA ASN A 152 26.06 13.90 -39.55
C ASN A 152 25.78 12.66 -40.40
#